data_AF-A0A0S9C506-F1
#
_entry.id   AF-A0A0S9C506-F1
#
_cell.length_a   1.000
_cell.length_b   1.000
_cell.length_c   1.000
_cell.angle_alpha   90.00
_cell.angle_beta   90.00
_cell.angle_gamma   90.00
#
_symmetry.space_group_name_H-M   'P 1'
#
loop_
_entity.id
_entity.type
_entity.pdbx_description
1 polymer ?
#
loop_
_entity_poly.entity_id
_entity_poly.type
_entity_poly.pdbx_seq_one_letter_code
_entity_poly.pdbx_strand_id
1 'polypeptide(L)'
;MWEDSTVDHGHGSLRTALWRIRAVHGSLISAGRNELALGRDVTTDLQQCRAQAARLLAPGGELSVEDTNSSPLTGDLLPAWDEDWLLIERERLRQVQLHALEALAVRLRNLGRYPEAIDAALRAKAIEPLRESVHAVLIDICLDEGNVAAAHGYLRQYSSVLWTELGLRPSPRLLERVRDASRLPRL
;
A
#
# COMPACT_ATOMS: atom_id res chain seq x y z
N MET A 1 -14.80 -12.17 -18.43
CA MET A 1 -13.86 -13.21 -18.96
C MET A 1 -14.42 -14.20 -20.01
N TRP A 2 -15.60 -13.98 -20.62
CA TRP A 2 -15.98 -14.37 -22.00
C TRP A 2 -17.47 -14.03 -22.14
N GLU A 3 -17.78 -12.73 -22.18
CA GLU A 3 -19.18 -12.28 -22.19
C GLU A 3 -19.92 -12.68 -23.47
N ASP A 4 -19.21 -12.97 -24.56
CA ASP A 4 -19.78 -13.32 -25.86
C ASP A 4 -19.64 -14.80 -26.27
N SER A 5 -19.27 -15.70 -25.34
CA SER A 5 -19.12 -17.13 -25.66
C SER A 5 -20.24 -17.98 -25.09
N THR A 6 -20.81 -18.90 -25.88
CA THR A 6 -21.58 -20.01 -25.33
C THR A 6 -20.71 -20.83 -24.37
N VAL A 7 -21.30 -21.34 -23.28
CA VAL A 7 -20.61 -22.09 -22.21
C VAL A 7 -19.64 -23.15 -22.79
N ASP A 8 -20.04 -23.84 -23.86
CA ASP A 8 -19.24 -24.85 -24.56
C ASP A 8 -17.94 -24.32 -25.21
N HIS A 9 -17.95 -23.09 -25.76
CA HIS A 9 -16.75 -22.47 -26.34
C HIS A 9 -15.77 -22.00 -25.26
N GLY A 10 -16.29 -21.67 -24.07
CA GLY A 10 -15.48 -21.34 -22.91
C GLY A 10 -14.70 -22.55 -22.38
N HIS A 11 -15.34 -23.72 -22.25
CA HIS A 11 -14.66 -24.93 -21.77
C HIS A 11 -13.53 -25.41 -22.69
N GLY A 12 -13.71 -25.33 -24.02
CA GLY A 12 -12.68 -25.69 -25.01
C GLY A 12 -11.47 -24.75 -24.98
N SER A 13 -11.72 -23.45 -24.86
CA SER A 13 -10.68 -22.43 -24.77
C SER A 13 -9.90 -22.53 -23.45
N LEU A 14 -10.58 -22.81 -22.33
CA LEU A 14 -9.96 -23.03 -21.03
C LEU A 14 -9.06 -24.27 -21.01
N ARG A 15 -9.52 -25.41 -21.57
CA ARG A 15 -8.70 -26.63 -21.67
C ARG A 15 -7.43 -26.39 -22.49
N THR A 16 -7.53 -25.64 -23.58
CA THR A 16 -6.38 -25.33 -24.44
C THR A 16 -5.38 -24.42 -23.70
N ALA A 17 -5.85 -23.39 -23.00
CA ALA A 17 -5.01 -22.52 -22.19
C ALA A 17 -4.32 -23.30 -21.05
N LEU A 18 -5.06 -24.13 -20.30
CA LEU A 18 -4.51 -24.96 -19.23
C LEU A 18 -3.49 -25.98 -19.75
N TRP A 19 -3.74 -26.59 -20.90
CA TRP A 19 -2.79 -27.52 -21.52
C TRP A 19 -1.49 -26.80 -21.91
N ARG A 20 -1.59 -25.62 -22.52
CA ARG A 20 -0.40 -24.80 -22.87
C ARG A 20 0.40 -24.41 -21.63
N ILE A 21 -0.27 -23.96 -20.57
CA ILE A 21 0.39 -23.59 -19.32
C ILE A 21 1.10 -24.80 -18.70
N ARG A 22 0.43 -25.96 -18.63
CA ARG A 22 1.03 -27.20 -18.11
C ARG A 22 2.18 -27.72 -18.95
N ALA A 23 2.14 -27.53 -20.26
CA ALA A 23 3.21 -27.94 -21.16
C ALA A 23 4.50 -27.14 -20.93
N VAL A 24 4.39 -25.88 -20.50
CA VAL A 24 5.54 -25.02 -20.20
C VAL A 24 5.98 -25.16 -18.74
N HIS A 25 5.03 -25.22 -17.79
CA HIS A 25 5.30 -25.43 -16.37
C HIS A 25 4.19 -26.24 -15.69
N GLY A 26 4.44 -27.54 -15.52
CA GLY A 26 3.47 -28.49 -14.96
C GLY A 26 3.02 -28.18 -13.53
N SER A 27 3.80 -27.43 -12.75
CA SER A 27 3.49 -27.09 -11.35
C SER A 27 2.78 -25.75 -11.16
N LEU A 28 2.56 -24.93 -12.20
CA LEU A 28 1.94 -23.60 -12.04
C LEU A 28 0.46 -23.66 -11.63
N ILE A 29 -0.27 -24.69 -12.06
CA ILE A 29 -1.72 -24.81 -11.84
C ILE A 29 -2.07 -26.20 -11.32
N SER A 30 -2.68 -26.24 -10.15
CA SER A 30 -3.40 -27.40 -9.63
C SER A 30 -4.84 -27.37 -10.15
N ALA A 31 -5.30 -28.47 -10.75
CA ALA A 31 -6.70 -28.60 -11.16
C ALA A 31 -7.37 -29.70 -10.34
N GLY A 32 -8.45 -29.33 -9.64
CA GLY A 32 -9.38 -30.26 -9.01
C GLY A 32 -10.52 -30.61 -9.96
N ARG A 33 -11.56 -31.27 -9.42
CA ARG A 33 -12.73 -31.68 -10.21
C ARG A 33 -13.55 -30.48 -10.71
N ASN A 34 -13.70 -29.46 -9.87
CA ASN A 34 -14.49 -28.25 -10.15
C ASN A 34 -13.74 -26.94 -9.83
N GLU A 35 -12.44 -27.00 -9.58
CA GLU A 35 -11.65 -25.83 -9.17
C GLU A 35 -10.29 -25.80 -9.85
N LEU A 36 -9.78 -24.59 -10.04
CA LEU A 36 -8.42 -24.32 -10.47
C LEU A 36 -7.76 -23.47 -9.39
N ALA A 37 -6.56 -23.88 -9.00
CA ALA A 37 -5.74 -23.16 -8.05
C ALA A 37 -4.33 -23.00 -8.61
N LEU A 38 -3.61 -22.00 -8.14
CA LEU A 38 -2.17 -21.94 -8.36
C LEU A 38 -1.48 -23.12 -7.67
N GLY A 39 -0.33 -23.53 -8.20
CA GLY A 39 0.52 -24.53 -7.57
C GLY A 39 0.96 -24.10 -6.18
N ARG A 40 1.28 -25.09 -5.32
CA ARG A 40 1.66 -24.83 -3.92
C ARG A 40 2.91 -23.96 -3.78
N ASP A 41 3.82 -24.05 -4.74
CA ASP A 41 5.09 -23.31 -4.74
C ASP A 41 5.02 -22.00 -5.53
N VAL A 42 3.83 -21.64 -6.04
CA VAL A 42 3.63 -20.39 -6.78
C VAL A 42 3.36 -19.27 -5.80
N THR A 43 4.29 -18.33 -5.72
CA THR A 43 4.11 -17.08 -4.97
C THR A 43 3.69 -15.95 -5.88
N THR A 44 2.75 -15.12 -5.42
CA THR A 44 2.38 -13.89 -6.11
C THR A 44 2.78 -12.66 -5.31
N ASP A 45 3.01 -11.55 -6.01
CA ASP A 45 3.15 -10.21 -5.43
C ASP A 45 1.99 -9.85 -4.51
N LEU A 46 0.75 -10.21 -4.89
CA LEU A 46 -0.44 -10.01 -4.06
C LEU A 46 -0.36 -10.78 -2.73
N GLN A 47 0.12 -12.03 -2.76
CA GLN A 47 0.31 -12.82 -1.53
C GLN A 47 1.39 -12.20 -0.65
N GLN A 48 2.50 -11.75 -1.23
CA GLN A 48 3.57 -11.07 -0.51
C GLN A 48 3.08 -9.77 0.15
N CYS A 49 2.37 -8.93 -0.61
CA CYS A 49 1.73 -7.71 -0.11
C CYS A 49 0.81 -7.99 1.07
N ARG A 50 -0.10 -8.98 0.94
CA ARG A 50 -1.06 -9.33 1.99
C ARG A 50 -0.38 -9.89 3.24
N ALA A 51 0.64 -10.73 3.07
CA ALA A 51 1.39 -11.29 4.19
C ALA A 51 2.16 -10.21 4.96
N GLN A 52 2.85 -9.31 4.25
CA GLN A 52 3.56 -8.19 4.87
C GLN A 52 2.59 -7.23 5.57
N ALA A 53 1.49 -6.85 4.92
CA ALA A 53 0.47 -6.01 5.52
C ALA A 53 -0.10 -6.62 6.82
N ALA A 54 -0.40 -7.92 6.82
CA ALA A 54 -0.89 -8.62 8.00
C ALA A 54 0.10 -8.54 9.18
N ARG A 55 1.41 -8.70 8.93
CA ARG A 55 2.43 -8.57 9.99
C ARG A 55 2.56 -7.14 10.51
N LEU A 56 2.53 -6.14 9.63
CA LEU A 56 2.63 -4.73 10.00
C LEU A 56 1.42 -4.23 10.80
N LEU A 57 0.24 -4.75 10.48
CA LEU A 57 -1.01 -4.40 11.15
C LEU A 57 -1.26 -5.20 12.44
N ALA A 58 -0.56 -6.32 12.63
CA ALA A 58 -0.65 -7.11 13.86
C ALA A 58 -0.07 -6.32 15.06
N PRO A 59 -0.81 -6.20 16.18
CA PRO A 59 -0.33 -5.48 17.36
C PRO A 59 0.87 -6.21 18.00
N GLY A 60 1.86 -5.44 18.47
CA GLY A 60 2.97 -5.95 19.26
C GLY A 60 4.01 -6.80 18.52
N GLY A 61 3.90 -6.98 17.20
CA GLY A 61 4.94 -7.65 16.41
C GLY A 61 6.18 -6.76 16.28
N GLU A 62 7.38 -7.32 16.44
CA GLU A 62 8.62 -6.62 16.08
C GLU A 62 8.73 -6.48 14.55
N LEU A 63 9.36 -5.39 14.09
CA LEU A 63 9.66 -5.20 12.67
C LEU A 63 10.77 -6.17 12.27
N SER A 64 10.48 -7.10 11.37
CA SER A 64 11.53 -7.90 10.74
C SER A 64 12.30 -7.06 9.71
N VAL A 65 13.51 -7.49 9.35
CA VAL A 65 14.30 -6.85 8.28
C VAL A 65 13.57 -6.92 6.95
N GLU A 66 12.79 -7.99 6.71
CA GLU A 66 12.01 -8.14 5.48
C GLU A 66 10.87 -7.10 5.38
N ASP A 67 10.30 -6.72 6.52
CA ASP A 67 9.18 -5.77 6.56
C ASP A 67 9.61 -4.32 6.30
N THR A 68 10.92 -4.01 6.34
CA THR A 68 11.43 -2.65 6.11
C THR A 68 11.41 -2.28 4.63
N ASN A 69 11.37 -3.27 3.73
CA ASN A 69 11.18 -3.03 2.31
C ASN A 69 9.70 -2.75 2.02
N SER A 70 9.38 -1.52 1.63
CA SER A 70 8.03 -1.08 1.28
C SER A 70 7.59 -1.51 -0.14
N SER A 71 8.48 -2.08 -0.95
CA SER A 71 8.18 -2.47 -2.35
C SER A 71 7.02 -3.44 -2.54
N PRO A 72 6.83 -4.48 -1.71
CA PRO A 72 5.70 -5.39 -1.88
C PRO A 72 4.35 -4.74 -1.53
N LEU A 73 4.35 -3.60 -0.82
CA LEU A 73 3.15 -2.84 -0.47
C LEU A 73 2.76 -1.83 -1.56
N THR A 74 3.40 -1.88 -2.72
CA THR A 74 3.13 -0.97 -3.84
C THR A 74 2.82 -1.77 -5.10
N GLY A 75 1.83 -1.31 -5.88
CA GLY A 75 1.46 -1.90 -7.16
C GLY A 75 -0.04 -2.16 -7.27
N ASP A 76 -0.52 -2.18 -8.52
CA ASP A 76 -1.93 -2.35 -8.84
C ASP A 76 -2.27 -3.81 -9.13
N LEU A 77 -3.47 -4.24 -8.74
CA LEU A 77 -3.97 -5.57 -9.07
C LEU A 77 -4.36 -5.65 -10.55
N LEU A 78 -3.62 -6.46 -11.31
CA LEU A 78 -3.90 -6.79 -12.72
C LEU A 78 -4.18 -5.54 -13.58
N PRO A 79 -3.28 -4.54 -13.66
CA PRO A 79 -3.58 -3.22 -14.23
C PRO A 79 -4.00 -3.23 -15.70
N ALA A 80 -3.62 -4.26 -16.45
CA ALA A 80 -3.98 -4.43 -17.86
C ALA A 80 -5.40 -5.00 -18.09
N TRP A 81 -6.15 -5.29 -17.02
CA TRP A 81 -7.46 -5.93 -17.07
C TRP A 81 -8.56 -4.95 -16.64
N ASP A 82 -9.70 -4.99 -17.31
CA ASP A 82 -10.86 -4.15 -16.97
C ASP A 82 -12.10 -5.06 -16.86
N GLU A 83 -12.36 -5.51 -15.63
CA GLU A 83 -13.49 -6.39 -15.30
C GLU A 83 -14.13 -5.86 -14.01
N ASP A 84 -15.46 -5.83 -13.93
CA ASP A 84 -16.19 -5.17 -12.83
C ASP A 84 -15.79 -5.65 -11.43
N TRP A 85 -15.52 -6.96 -11.29
CA TRP A 85 -15.10 -7.54 -10.01
C TRP A 85 -13.73 -7.01 -9.54
N LEU A 86 -12.87 -6.55 -10.47
CA LEU A 86 -11.56 -5.99 -10.14
C LEU A 86 -11.66 -4.62 -9.46
N LEU A 87 -12.73 -3.86 -9.69
CA LEU A 87 -12.89 -2.54 -9.07
C LEU A 87 -12.88 -2.65 -7.53
N ILE A 88 -13.65 -3.60 -7.00
CA ILE A 88 -13.77 -3.83 -5.56
C ILE A 88 -12.46 -4.40 -4.99
N GLU A 89 -11.83 -5.35 -5.69
CA GLU A 89 -10.59 -5.97 -5.22
C GLU A 89 -9.39 -5.02 -5.27
N ARG A 90 -9.32 -4.14 -6.28
CA ARG A 90 -8.32 -3.06 -6.35
C ARG A 90 -8.49 -2.07 -5.21
N GLU A 91 -9.73 -1.64 -4.94
CA GLU A 91 -9.99 -0.74 -3.81
C GLU A 91 -9.63 -1.39 -2.48
N ARG A 92 -9.99 -2.67 -2.29
CA ARG A 92 -9.59 -3.43 -1.10
C ARG A 92 -8.06 -3.51 -0.96
N LEU A 93 -7.34 -3.78 -2.04
CA LEU A 93 -5.88 -3.82 -2.03
C LEU A 93 -5.29 -2.45 -1.69
N ARG A 94 -5.80 -1.39 -2.32
CA ARG A 94 -5.39 -0.01 -2.07
C ARG A 94 -5.50 0.37 -0.60
N GLN A 95 -6.62 0.03 0.05
CA GLN A 95 -6.81 0.27 1.49
C GLN A 95 -5.82 -0.52 2.36
N VAL A 96 -5.58 -1.79 2.03
CA VAL A 96 -4.60 -2.62 2.76
C VAL A 96 -3.19 -2.06 2.64
N GLN A 97 -2.77 -1.69 1.43
CA GLN A 97 -1.47 -1.08 1.17
C GLN A 97 -1.29 0.23 1.94
N LEU A 98 -2.29 1.11 1.88
CA LEU A 98 -2.30 2.40 2.59
C LEU A 98 -2.09 2.22 4.10
N HIS A 99 -2.89 1.37 4.73
CA HIS A 99 -2.80 1.12 6.16
C HIS A 99 -1.47 0.46 6.56
N ALA A 100 -0.97 -0.48 5.75
CA ALA A 100 0.31 -1.14 6.00
C ALA A 100 1.49 -0.17 5.89
N LEU A 101 1.49 0.71 4.89
CA LEU A 101 2.54 1.73 4.70
C LEU A 101 2.54 2.77 5.82
N GLU A 102 1.37 3.21 6.28
CA GLU A 102 1.25 4.07 7.48
C GLU A 102 1.82 3.39 8.73
N ALA A 103 1.46 2.12 8.96
CA ALA A 103 1.99 1.35 10.09
C ALA A 103 3.50 1.17 9.99
N LEU A 104 4.03 0.87 8.80
CA LEU A 104 5.46 0.76 8.55
C LEU A 104 6.19 2.07 8.85
N ALA A 105 5.68 3.20 8.35
CA ALA A 105 6.26 4.51 8.58
C ALA A 105 6.32 4.86 10.07
N VAL A 106 5.24 4.62 10.82
CA VAL A 106 5.21 4.84 12.28
C VAL A 106 6.20 3.94 13.01
N ARG A 107 6.29 2.66 12.65
CA ARG A 107 7.23 1.74 13.30
C ARG A 107 8.69 2.08 12.99
N LEU A 108 9.01 2.44 11.75
CA LEU A 108 10.36 2.88 11.35
C LEU A 108 10.76 4.19 12.03
N ARG A 109 9.82 5.15 12.16
CA ARG A 109 10.00 6.38 12.93
C ARG A 109 10.40 6.06 14.38
N ASN A 110 9.67 5.16 15.04
CA ASN A 110 9.96 4.77 16.42
C ASN A 110 11.33 4.08 16.59
N LEU A 111 11.87 3.49 15.52
CA LEU A 111 13.21 2.91 15.47
C LEU A 111 14.31 3.91 15.07
N GLY A 112 13.97 5.18 14.81
CA GLY A 112 14.90 6.21 14.33
C GLY A 112 15.36 6.03 12.88
N ARG A 113 14.70 5.15 12.11
CA ARG A 113 15.03 4.90 10.69
C ARG A 113 14.29 5.90 9.79
N TYR A 114 14.56 7.19 9.97
CA TYR A 114 13.81 8.27 9.34
C TYR A 114 13.76 8.23 7.81
N PRO A 115 14.85 7.94 7.06
CA PRO A 115 14.79 7.90 5.59
C PRO A 115 13.79 6.87 5.06
N GLU A 116 13.74 5.70 5.68
CA GLU A 116 12.82 4.62 5.31
C GLU A 116 11.39 4.92 5.75
N ALA A 117 11.24 5.55 6.92
CA ALA A 117 9.93 6.01 7.39
C ALA A 117 9.32 7.05 6.42
N ILE A 118 10.15 7.96 5.90
CA ILE A 118 9.74 8.94 4.89
C ILE A 118 9.35 8.24 3.59
N ASP A 119 10.14 7.29 3.09
CA ASP A 119 9.79 6.54 1.87
C ASP A 119 8.43 5.82 2.02
N ALA A 120 8.21 5.12 3.13
CA ALA A 120 6.94 4.44 3.40
C ALA A 120 5.76 5.43 3.44
N ALA A 121 5.91 6.56 4.11
CA ALA A 121 4.86 7.58 4.19
C ALA A 121 4.61 8.30 2.85
N LEU A 122 5.65 8.53 2.04
CA LEU A 122 5.50 9.09 0.69
C LEU A 122 4.76 8.12 -0.26
N ARG A 123 4.99 6.81 -0.13
CA ARG A 123 4.22 5.80 -0.87
C ARG A 123 2.76 5.77 -0.43
N ALA A 124 2.48 5.87 0.87
CA ALA A 124 1.12 6.02 1.37
C ALA A 124 0.44 7.29 0.83
N LYS A 125 1.18 8.41 0.74
CA LYS A 125 0.70 9.68 0.20
C LYS A 125 0.38 9.57 -1.30
N ALA A 126 1.16 8.80 -2.05
CA ALA A 126 0.89 8.56 -3.47
C ALA A 126 -0.42 7.79 -3.66
N ILE A 127 -0.76 6.89 -2.73
CA ILE A 127 -2.03 6.16 -2.74
C ILE A 127 -3.19 7.09 -2.37
N GLU A 128 -3.09 7.83 -1.26
CA GLU A 128 -4.17 8.72 -0.82
C GLU A 128 -3.64 10.11 -0.43
N PRO A 129 -3.53 11.04 -1.40
CA PRO A 129 -2.93 12.35 -1.18
C PRO A 129 -3.69 13.24 -0.20
N LEU A 130 -5.00 13.02 -0.02
CA LEU A 130 -5.85 13.88 0.82
C LEU A 130 -5.90 13.42 2.29
N ARG A 131 -5.38 12.24 2.59
CA ARG A 131 -5.47 11.64 3.93
C ARG A 131 -4.53 12.29 4.94
N GLU A 132 -5.12 12.94 5.94
CA GLU A 132 -4.37 13.70 6.95
C GLU A 132 -3.39 12.83 7.75
N SER A 133 -3.73 11.57 8.06
CA SER A 133 -2.86 10.70 8.87
C SER A 133 -1.51 10.44 8.21
N VAL A 134 -1.43 10.41 6.88
CA VAL A 134 -0.17 10.26 6.16
C VAL A 134 0.70 11.49 6.30
N HIS A 135 0.12 12.69 6.13
CA HIS A 135 0.84 13.96 6.29
C HIS A 135 1.27 14.19 7.74
N ALA A 136 0.43 13.78 8.69
CA ALA A 136 0.77 13.76 10.10
C ALA A 136 2.03 12.94 10.38
N VAL A 137 2.14 11.73 9.84
CA VAL A 137 3.32 10.88 10.02
C VAL A 137 4.56 11.51 9.39
N LEU A 138 4.47 12.08 8.17
CA LEU A 138 5.60 12.81 7.55
C LEU A 138 6.09 13.98 8.41
N ILE A 139 5.16 14.78 8.93
CA ILE A 139 5.47 15.89 9.83
C ILE A 139 6.14 15.37 11.10
N ASP A 140 5.55 14.36 11.73
CA ASP A 140 6.07 13.78 12.97
C ASP A 140 7.48 13.18 12.77
N ILE A 141 7.77 12.56 11.61
CA ILE A 141 9.12 12.08 11.27
C ILE A 141 10.11 13.24 11.17
N CYS A 142 9.78 14.30 10.44
CA CYS A 142 10.67 15.46 10.29
C CYS A 142 10.92 16.18 11.63
N LEU A 143 9.92 16.23 12.51
CA LEU A 143 10.07 16.82 13.83
C LEU A 143 10.99 15.99 14.72
N ASP A 144 10.86 14.67 14.70
CA ASP A 144 11.75 13.77 15.46
C ASP A 144 13.20 13.79 14.94
N GLU A 145 13.40 13.95 13.62
CA GLU A 145 14.71 14.15 13.00
C GLU A 145 15.32 15.55 13.33
N GLY A 146 14.53 16.46 13.91
CA GLY A 146 14.92 17.85 14.18
C GLY A 146 14.83 18.78 12.97
N ASN A 147 14.32 18.29 11.83
CA ASN A 147 14.14 19.05 10.60
C ASN A 147 12.80 19.81 10.59
N VAL A 148 12.70 20.82 11.46
CA VAL A 148 11.51 21.66 11.60
C VAL A 148 11.13 22.36 10.29
N ALA A 149 12.11 22.74 9.47
CA ALA A 149 11.86 23.37 8.17
C ALA A 149 11.10 22.44 7.20
N ALA A 150 11.48 21.15 7.14
CA ALA A 150 10.78 20.16 6.33
C ALA A 150 9.36 19.90 6.84
N ALA A 151 9.16 19.83 8.17
CA ALA A 151 7.84 19.67 8.77
C ALA A 151 6.88 20.81 8.35
N HIS A 152 7.35 22.07 8.41
CA HIS A 152 6.59 23.23 7.91
C HIS A 152 6.34 23.14 6.40
N GLY A 153 7.32 22.65 5.62
CA GLY A 153 7.18 22.40 4.19
C GLY A 153 6.04 21.45 3.87
N TYR A 154 5.99 20.29 4.53
CA TYR A 154 4.93 19.30 4.35
C TYR A 154 3.55 19.84 4.74
N LEU A 155 3.45 20.54 5.87
CA LEU A 155 2.19 21.16 6.29
C LEU A 155 1.67 22.18 5.26
N ARG A 156 2.54 23.04 4.72
CA ARG A 156 2.15 23.99 3.68
C ARG A 156 1.68 23.28 2.41
N GLN A 157 2.41 22.26 1.97
CA GLN A 157 2.02 21.48 0.79
C GLN A 157 0.63 20.83 0.99
N TYR A 158 0.41 20.18 2.13
CA TYR A 158 -0.88 19.57 2.44
C TYR A 158 -2.01 20.60 2.51
N SER A 159 -1.77 21.73 3.17
CA SER A 159 -2.75 22.83 3.26
C SER A 159 -3.17 23.33 1.87
N SER A 160 -2.22 23.41 0.94
CA SER A 160 -2.49 23.81 -0.44
C SER A 160 -3.35 22.77 -1.15
N VAL A 161 -2.96 21.49 -1.12
CA VAL A 161 -3.69 20.41 -1.80
C VAL A 161 -5.11 20.29 -1.25
N LEU A 162 -5.26 20.28 0.08
CA LEU A 162 -6.56 20.13 0.73
C LEU A 162 -7.52 21.30 0.43
N TRP A 163 -6.97 22.51 0.30
CA TRP A 163 -7.77 23.66 -0.11
C TRP A 163 -8.17 23.60 -1.58
N THR A 164 -7.24 23.26 -2.47
CA THR A 164 -7.51 23.19 -3.90
C THR A 164 -8.53 22.11 -4.24
N GLU A 165 -8.40 20.92 -3.64
CA GLU A 165 -9.26 19.78 -3.95
C GLU A 165 -10.60 19.80 -3.20
N LEU A 166 -10.61 20.23 -1.93
CA LEU A 166 -11.79 20.10 -1.05
C LEU A 166 -12.28 21.42 -0.45
N GLY A 167 -11.56 22.54 -0.61
CA GLY A 167 -11.89 23.79 0.08
C GLY A 167 -11.76 23.68 1.61
N LEU A 168 -11.00 22.71 2.11
CA LEU A 168 -10.83 22.46 3.54
C LEU A 168 -9.47 22.94 4.05
N ARG A 169 -9.34 23.01 5.38
CA ARG A 169 -8.10 23.32 6.09
C ARG A 169 -7.66 22.10 6.90
N PRO A 170 -6.35 21.92 7.16
CA PRO A 170 -5.90 20.85 8.03
C PRO A 170 -6.50 20.96 9.42
N SER A 171 -6.62 19.83 10.10
CA SER A 171 -7.18 19.80 11.45
C SER A 171 -6.34 20.62 12.43
N PRO A 172 -6.96 21.14 13.51
CA PRO A 172 -6.23 21.83 14.58
C PRO A 172 -5.10 20.98 15.16
N ARG A 173 -5.32 19.67 15.32
CA ARG A 173 -4.33 18.72 15.84
C ARG A 173 -3.08 18.65 14.95
N LEU A 174 -3.24 18.72 13.62
CA LEU A 174 -2.08 18.76 12.72
C LEU A 174 -1.32 20.08 12.82
N LEU A 175 -2.03 21.20 12.93
CA LEU A 175 -1.44 22.52 13.06
C LEU A 175 -0.65 22.68 14.37
N GLU A 176 -1.15 22.10 15.47
CA GLU A 176 -0.53 22.14 16.79
C GLU A 176 0.85 21.45 16.81
N ARG A 177 1.00 20.29 16.16
CA ARG A 177 2.29 19.57 16.05
C ARG A 177 3.45 20.47 15.63
N VAL A 178 3.24 21.27 14.59
CA VAL A 178 4.28 22.14 14.01
C VAL A 178 4.49 23.41 14.85
N ARG A 179 3.43 23.92 15.48
CA ARG A 179 3.49 25.09 16.36
C ARG A 179 4.35 24.82 17.60
N ASP A 180 4.17 23.67 18.24
CA ASP A 180 4.90 23.33 19.46
C ASP A 180 6.40 23.14 19.21
N ALA A 181 6.77 22.53 18.10
CA ALA A 181 8.18 22.38 17.70
C ALA A 181 8.89 23.73 17.48
N SER A 182 8.15 24.77 17.11
CA SER A 182 8.71 26.12 16.90
C SER A 182 8.92 26.89 18.22
N ARG A 183 8.42 26.36 19.35
CA ARG A 183 8.52 26.97 20.69
C ARG A 183 9.64 26.37 21.55
N LEU A 184 10.26 25.26 21.13
CA LEU A 184 11.38 24.66 21.85
C LEU A 184 12.64 25.55 21.69
N PRO A 185 13.35 25.89 22.79
CA PRO A 185 14.57 26.68 22.71
C PRO A 185 15.63 25.91 21.91
N ARG A 186 16.31 26.60 20.99
CA ARG A 186 17.49 26.08 20.31
C ARG A 186 18.58 25.87 21.37
N LEU A 187 18.87 24.62 21.71
CA LEU A 187 20.01 24.24 22.56
C LEU A 187 21.33 24.47 21.81
#